data_AF-A0A398CRM1-F1
#
_entry.id   AF-A0A398CRM1-F1
#
_cell.length_a   1.000
_cell.length_b   1.000
_cell.length_c   1.000
_cell.angle_alpha   90.00
_cell.angle_beta   90.00
_cell.angle_gamma   90.00
#
_symmetry.space_group_name_H-M   'P 1'
#
loop_
_entity.id
_entity.type
_entity.pdbx_description
1 polymer ?
#
loop_
_entity_poly.entity_id
_entity_poly.type
_entity_poly.pdbx_seq_one_letter_code
_entity_poly.pdbx_strand_id
1 'polypeptide(L)' 'MTEFAHTPVLLGEVTTYLQIRPHGTYLDCTTGEGGHAYEVGRQLSSEGTLFMIDVDAAVLAIA' A
#
# COMPACT_ATOMS: atom_id res chain seq x y z
N MET A 1 -2.60 -14.33 -14.80
CA MET A 1 -2.57 -13.54 -13.56
C MET A 1 -1.25 -13.87 -12.90
N THR A 2 -0.30 -12.95 -12.94
CA THR A 2 0.95 -13.08 -12.16
C THR A 2 0.55 -13.03 -10.70
N GLU A 3 0.70 -14.16 -10.02
CA GLU A 3 0.46 -14.31 -8.60
C GLU A 3 1.43 -13.37 -7.87
N PHE A 4 0.92 -12.40 -7.09
CA PHE A 4 1.76 -11.62 -6.18
C PHE A 4 2.38 -12.60 -5.20
N ALA A 5 3.66 -12.94 -5.40
CA ALA A 5 4.36 -13.94 -4.58
C ALA A 5 4.74 -13.38 -3.19
N HIS A 6 4.63 -12.07 -2.99
CA HIS A 6 5.00 -11.40 -1.75
C HIS A 6 3.80 -11.18 -0.82
N THR A 7 3.81 -11.89 0.31
CA THR A 7 2.87 -11.65 1.41
C THR A 7 3.42 -10.54 2.31
N PRO A 8 2.70 -9.41 2.51
CA PRO A 8 3.20 -8.32 3.35
C PRO A 8 3.29 -8.74 4.82
N VAL A 9 4.41 -8.41 5.46
CA VAL A 9 4.63 -8.69 6.88
C VAL A 9 3.66 -7.88 7.75
N LEU A 10 2.99 -8.55 8.69
CA LEU A 10 2.05 -7.94 9.64
C LEU A 10 0.94 -7.11 8.98
N LEU A 11 0.41 -7.57 7.84
CA LEU A 11 -0.61 -6.83 7.09
C LEU A 11 -1.84 -6.47 7.94
N GLY A 12 -2.33 -7.42 8.74
CA GLY A 12 -3.51 -7.22 9.59
C GLY A 12 -3.27 -6.19 10.69
N GLU A 13 -2.12 -6.25 11.35
CA GLU A 13 -1.74 -5.32 12.40
C GLU A 13 -1.53 -3.91 11.84
N VAL A 14 -0.77 -3.77 10.76
CA VAL A 14 -0.51 -2.48 10.12
C VAL A 14 -1.81 -1.80 9.72
N THR A 15 -2.71 -2.51 9.03
CA THR A 15 -4.01 -1.94 8.61
C THR A 15 -4.90 -1.57 9.79
N THR A 16 -4.93 -2.42 10.83
CA THR A 16 -5.68 -2.15 12.06
C THR A 16 -5.19 -0.89 12.78
N TYR A 17 -3.87 -0.73 12.92
CA TYR A 17 -3.28 0.42 13.61
C TYR A 17 -3.26 1.70 12.78
N LEU A 18 -3.17 1.57 11.45
CA LEU A 18 -3.21 2.72 10.54
C LEU A 18 -4.60 3.38 10.50
N GLN A 19 -5.65 2.65 10.93
CA GLN A 19 -7.03 3.12 11.04
C GLN A 19 -7.48 3.84 9.76
N ILE A 20 -7.44 3.11 8.65
CA ILE A 20 -7.67 3.68 7.32
C ILE A 20 -9.06 4.33 7.25
N ARG A 21 -9.09 5.59 6.84
CA ARG A 21 -10.31 6.37 6.62
C ARG A 21 -10.57 6.46 5.12
N PRO A 22 -11.80 6.23 4.63
CA PRO A 22 -12.08 6.22 3.19
C PRO A 22 -11.71 7.51 2.44
N HIS A 23 -11.75 8.66 3.10
CA HIS A 23 -11.37 9.97 2.52
C HIS A 23 -10.00 10.46 3.04
N GLY A 24 -9.19 9.56 3.61
CA GLY A 24 -7.90 9.90 4.19
C GLY A 24 -6.79 10.08 3.14
N THR A 25 -5.69 10.68 3.58
CA THR A 25 -4.46 10.80 2.81
C THR A 25 -3.34 10.02 3.52
N TYR A 26 -2.72 9.09 2.81
CA TYR A 26 -1.70 8.19 3.34
C TYR A 26 -0.43 8.25 2.49
N LEU A 27 0.70 7.91 3.11
CA LEU A 27 1.99 7.78 2.46
C LEU A 27 2.60 6.42 2.84
N ASP A 28 2.81 5.57 1.84
CA ASP A 28 3.66 4.39 1.98
C ASP A 28 5.10 4.79 1.66
N CYS A 29 5.92 4.91 2.72
CA CYS A 29 7.31 5.35 2.63
C CYS A 29 8.28 4.29 2.09
N THR A 30 7.83 3.05 1.96
CA THR A 30 8.66 1.88 1.63
C THR A 30 7.84 0.92 0.78
N THR A 31 7.34 1.44 -0.34
CA THR A 31 6.30 0.78 -1.13
C THR A 31 6.70 -0.65 -1.53
N GLY A 32 8.00 -0.89 -1.81
CA GLY A 32 8.46 -2.18 -2.29
C GLY A 32 7.66 -2.61 -3.53
N GLU A 33 7.13 -3.82 -3.51
CA GLU A 33 6.23 -4.34 -4.55
C GLU A 33 4.76 -3.90 -4.39
N GLY A 34 4.43 -3.00 -3.45
CA GLY A 34 3.10 -2.41 -3.28
C GLY A 34 2.12 -3.20 -2.41
N GLY A 35 2.58 -4.22 -1.69
CA GLY A 35 1.69 -5.13 -0.94
C GLY A 35 0.86 -4.47 0.16
N HIS A 36 1.46 -3.64 1.02
CA HIS A 36 0.71 -2.86 2.03
C HIS A 36 -0.09 -1.73 1.38
N ALA A 37 0.51 -1.02 0.42
CA ALA A 37 -0.15 0.03 -0.35
C ALA A 37 -1.46 -0.44 -1.01
N TYR A 38 -1.47 -1.63 -1.60
CA TYR A 38 -2.66 -2.21 -2.22
C TYR A 38 -3.82 -2.35 -1.21
N GLU A 39 -3.54 -2.86 -0.01
CA GLU A 39 -4.58 -3.04 1.01
C GLU A 39 -5.07 -1.69 1.56
N VAL A 40 -4.19 -0.69 1.70
CA VAL A 40 -4.61 0.69 2.03
C VAL A 40 -5.52 1.24 0.93
N GLY A 41 -5.09 1.16 -0.33
CA GLY A 41 -5.83 1.66 -1.48
C GLY A 41 -7.22 1.03 -1.63
N ARG A 42 -7.36 -0.27 -1.35
CA ARG A 42 -8.66 -0.97 -1.37
C ARG A 42 -9.68 -0.45 -0.36
N GLN A 43 -9.22 0.17 0.72
CA GLN A 43 -10.09 0.72 1.76
C GLN A 43 -10.35 2.23 1.57
N LEU A 44 -9.67 2.87 0.62
CA LEU A 44 -9.93 4.25 0.23
C LEU A 44 -11.12 4.35 -0.72
N SER A 45 -11.84 5.46 -0.61
CA SER A 45 -12.85 5.90 -1.58
C SER A 45 -12.19 6.64 -2.75
N SER A 46 -13.00 7.06 -3.73
CA SER A 46 -12.55 7.92 -4.83
C SER A 46 -12.03 9.30 -4.40
N GLU A 47 -12.32 9.72 -3.16
CA GLU A 47 -11.81 10.97 -2.58
C GLU A 47 -10.57 10.76 -1.70
N GLY A 48 -10.21 9.50 -1.42
CA GLY A 48 -8.99 9.18 -0.70
C GLY A 48 -7.75 9.35 -1.57
N THR A 49 -6.59 9.46 -0.95
CA THR A 49 -5.31 9.56 -1.67
C THR A 49 -4.24 8.73 -1.00
N LEU A 50 -3.53 7.95 -1.79
CA LEU A 50 -2.35 7.19 -1.36
C LEU A 50 -1.16 7.64 -2.19
N PHE A 51 -0.12 8.11 -1.50
CA PHE A 51 1.20 8.35 -2.08
C PHE A 51 2.10 7.15 -1.80
N MET A 52 2.90 6.77 -2.80
CA MET A 52 3.81 5.63 -2.73
C MET A 52 5.21 6.13 -3.09
N ILE A 53 6.19 5.84 -2.24
CA ILE A 53 7.60 6.11 -2.51
C ILE A 53 8.45 4.87 -2.23
N ASP A 54 9.47 4.70 -3.05
CA ASP A 54 10.58 3.79 -2.81
C ASP A 54 11.84 4.39 -3.47
N VAL A 55 13.02 3.99 -3.00
CA VAL A 55 14.29 4.41 -3.59
C VAL A 55 14.65 3.56 -4.81
N ASP A 56 14.16 2.31 -4.86
CA ASP A 56 14.44 1.40 -5.96
C ASP A 56 13.42 1.58 -7.10
N ALA A 57 13.90 2.13 -8.22
CA ALA A 57 13.05 2.33 -9.40
C ALA A 57 12.55 1.02 -10.02
N ALA A 58 13.24 -0.11 -9.80
CA ALA A 58 12.80 -1.41 -10.31
C ALA A 58 11.56 -1.92 -9.58
N VAL A 59 11.47 -1.75 -8.26
CA VAL A 59 10.28 -2.15 -7.49
C VAL A 59 9.11 -1.20 -7.75
N LEU A 60 9.38 0.09 -7.98
CA LEU A 60 8.34 1.04 -8.40
C LEU A 60 7.74 0.73 -9.78
N ALA A 61 8.46 0.00 -10.64
CA ALA A 61 7.89 -0.48 -11.91
C ALA A 61 6.99 -1.72 -11.73
N ILE A 62 7.02 -2.35 -10.55
CA ILE A 62 6.21 -3.51 -10.17
C ILE A 62 4.97 -3.09 -9.37
N ALA A 63 5.14 -2.14 -8.43
CA ALA A 63 4.10 -1.61 -7.56
C ALA A 63 2.95 -0.92 -8.31
#